data_AF-A0A352AEG7-F1
#
_entry.id   AF-A0A352AEG7-F1
#
_cell.length_a   1.000
_cell.length_b   1.000
_cell.length_c   1.000
_cell.angle_alpha   90.00
_cell.angle_beta   90.00
_cell.angle_gamma   90.00
#
_symmetry.space_group_name_H-M   'P 1'
#
loop_
_entity.id
_entity.type
_entity.pdbx_description
1 polymer ?
#
loop_
_entity_poly.entity_id
_entity_poly.type
_entity_poly.pdbx_seq_one_letter_code
_entity_poly.pdbx_strand_id
1 'polypeptide(L)'
;MQSVEKLQSALDALNTKRSQIAGVGWYLQHCWLVQVKPGGNARTNRKYWQVRSRQPMFDGKKLKHLKPDEVEDYRAAIDRGQQLKQIDRQIEQLQQQLEQLIGKTDSSGSLSKPHQTPPQNPILSTESLQKSLAGQPQSTVRFNDLAEQERLVKEVLAKSQELRDAIKKSLAVSNCLRVRVTNVRNRHPGLQ
;
A
#
# COMPACT_ATOMS: atom_id res chain seq x y z
N MET A 1 11.12 24.88 18.84
CA MET A 1 9.97 23.96 18.77
C MET A 1 9.15 24.06 17.47
N GLN A 2 9.40 25.01 16.57
CA GLN A 2 8.63 25.18 15.31
C GLN A 2 8.85 24.11 14.22
N SER A 3 9.67 23.07 14.43
CA SER A 3 10.00 22.10 13.37
C SER A 3 8.93 21.03 13.18
N VAL A 4 8.36 20.50 14.27
CA VAL A 4 7.40 19.38 14.20
C VAL A 4 6.06 19.84 13.64
N GLU A 5 5.52 20.95 14.12
CA GLU A 5 4.26 21.53 13.62
C GLU A 5 4.33 21.86 12.12
N LYS A 6 5.48 22.37 11.64
CA LYS A 6 5.70 22.63 10.21
C LYS A 6 5.73 21.35 9.39
N LEU A 7 6.37 20.28 9.89
CA LEU A 7 6.40 18.98 9.22
C LEU A 7 5.01 18.33 9.18
N GLN A 8 4.24 18.46 10.26
CA GLN A 8 2.89 17.93 10.35
C GLN A 8 1.94 18.65 9.38
N SER A 9 1.98 19.98 9.36
CA SER A 9 1.22 20.79 8.40
C SER A 9 1.59 20.47 6.94
N ALA A 10 2.88 20.26 6.65
CA ALA A 10 3.34 19.84 5.32
C ALA A 10 2.81 18.45 4.92
N LEU A 11 2.78 17.49 5.86
CA LEU A 11 2.19 16.17 5.63
C LEU A 11 0.69 16.26 5.34
N ASP A 12 -0.05 17.05 6.11
CA ASP A 12 -1.49 17.24 5.92
C ASP A 12 -1.79 17.89 4.55
N ALA A 13 -0.98 18.87 4.15
CA ALA A 13 -1.08 19.50 2.83
C ALA A 13 -0.80 18.50 1.69
N LEU A 14 0.21 17.63 1.83
CA LEU A 14 0.52 16.59 0.83
C LEU A 14 -0.56 15.51 0.77
N ASN A 15 -1.10 15.08 1.92
CA ASN A 15 -2.22 14.15 1.97
C ASN A 15 -3.48 14.72 1.34
N THR A 16 -3.75 16.00 1.55
CA THR A 16 -4.87 16.70 0.91
C THR A 16 -4.71 16.71 -0.61
N LYS A 17 -3.52 17.07 -1.12
CA LYS A 17 -3.22 17.05 -2.56
C LYS A 17 -3.31 15.63 -3.15
N ARG A 18 -2.81 14.63 -2.41
CA ARG A 18 -2.89 13.22 -2.79
C ARG A 18 -4.35 12.79 -2.99
N SER A 19 -5.20 13.11 -2.02
CA SER A 19 -6.65 12.81 -2.08
C SER A 19 -7.35 13.55 -3.22
N GLN A 20 -6.99 14.81 -3.46
CA GLN A 20 -7.52 15.59 -4.60
C GLN A 20 -7.19 14.92 -5.94
N ILE A 21 -5.93 14.55 -6.17
CA ILE A 21 -5.51 13.91 -7.43
C ILE A 21 -6.16 12.53 -7.59
N ALA A 22 -6.24 11.75 -6.51
CA ALA A 22 -6.91 10.45 -6.51
C ALA A 22 -8.43 10.56 -6.75
N GLY A 23 -9.05 11.67 -6.34
CA GLY A 23 -10.47 11.94 -6.53
C GLY A 23 -10.87 12.32 -7.96
N VAL A 24 -9.94 12.74 -8.81
CA VAL A 24 -10.23 13.11 -10.21
C VAL A 24 -10.56 11.88 -11.07
N GLY A 25 -9.95 10.73 -10.78
CA GLY A 25 -10.18 9.50 -11.53
C GLY A 25 -9.04 8.50 -11.40
N TRP A 26 -9.05 7.50 -12.28
CA TRP A 26 -8.05 6.43 -12.27
C TRP A 26 -6.65 6.94 -12.67
N TYR A 27 -5.61 6.26 -12.21
CA TYR A 27 -4.21 6.67 -12.39
C TYR A 27 -3.29 5.46 -12.56
N LEU A 28 -2.10 5.68 -13.15
CA LEU A 28 -1.09 4.64 -13.41
C LEU A 28 0.32 5.08 -13.01
N GLN A 29 0.84 4.58 -11.89
CA GLN A 29 2.13 5.04 -11.31
C GLN A 29 3.39 4.43 -11.95
N HIS A 30 3.26 3.28 -12.62
CA HIS A 30 4.38 2.49 -13.13
C HIS A 30 4.39 2.35 -14.66
N CYS A 31 3.59 3.17 -15.34
CA CYS A 31 3.34 3.07 -16.77
C CYS A 31 3.97 4.21 -17.57
N TRP A 32 4.21 3.97 -18.86
CA TRP A 32 4.60 4.97 -19.84
C TRP A 32 4.05 4.63 -21.23
N LEU A 33 3.87 5.64 -22.07
CA LEU A 33 3.43 5.50 -23.45
C LEU A 33 4.62 5.32 -24.39
N VAL A 34 4.47 4.43 -25.36
CA VAL A 34 5.44 4.19 -26.42
C VAL A 34 4.71 4.10 -27.75
N GLN A 35 5.22 4.78 -28.75
CA GLN A 35 4.74 4.63 -30.12
C GLN A 35 5.60 3.57 -30.83
N VAL A 36 4.96 2.52 -31.36
CA VAL A 36 5.64 1.37 -31.95
C VAL A 36 5.21 1.20 -33.41
N LYS A 37 6.15 0.76 -34.26
CA LYS A 37 5.85 0.34 -35.63
C LYS A 37 5.58 -1.17 -35.65
N PRO A 38 4.66 -1.67 -36.49
CA PRO A 38 4.49 -3.10 -36.67
C PRO A 38 5.80 -3.72 -37.15
N GLY A 39 6.21 -4.83 -36.54
CA GLY A 39 7.34 -5.62 -37.02
C GLY A 39 6.96 -6.44 -38.25
N GLY A 40 7.90 -6.67 -39.17
CA GLY A 40 7.75 -7.52 -40.35
C GLY A 40 7.44 -6.78 -41.67
N ASN A 41 7.09 -7.54 -42.72
CA ASN A 41 6.78 -7.05 -44.08
C ASN A 41 5.43 -6.32 -44.20
N ALA A 42 4.83 -5.89 -43.09
CA ALA A 42 3.58 -5.12 -43.11
C ALA A 42 3.84 -3.77 -43.81
N ARG A 43 3.34 -3.64 -45.05
CA ARG A 43 3.51 -2.45 -45.92
C ARG A 43 2.95 -1.14 -45.33
N THR A 44 2.24 -1.22 -44.20
CA THR A 44 1.64 -0.08 -43.54
C THR A 44 2.59 0.52 -42.50
N ASN A 45 3.16 1.68 -42.82
CA ASN A 45 3.93 2.54 -41.90
C ASN A 45 3.09 3.14 -40.73
N ARG A 46 1.92 2.56 -40.44
CA ARG A 46 1.03 3.06 -39.39
C ARG A 46 1.63 2.73 -38.03
N LYS A 47 1.96 3.79 -37.30
CA LYS A 47 2.41 3.68 -35.91
C LYS A 47 1.19 3.47 -35.01
N TYR A 48 1.32 2.64 -33.98
CA TYR A 48 0.30 2.46 -32.95
C TYR A 48 0.88 2.78 -31.58
N TRP A 49 0.00 3.13 -30.65
CA TRP A 49 0.37 3.45 -29.28
C TRP A 49 0.30 2.20 -28.41
N GLN A 50 1.28 2.04 -27.54
CA GLN A 50 1.32 1.03 -26.49
C GLN A 50 1.54 1.69 -25.14
N VAL A 51 0.79 1.26 -24.14
CA VAL A 51 1.12 1.50 -22.74
C VAL A 51 1.96 0.32 -22.26
N ARG A 52 3.08 0.63 -21.63
CA ARG A 52 3.96 -0.33 -20.98
C ARG A 52 4.06 -0.03 -19.51
N SER A 53 4.27 -1.07 -18.72
CA SER A 53 4.41 -0.96 -17.27
C SER A 53 5.52 -1.84 -16.74
N ARG A 54 6.17 -1.40 -15.66
CA ARG A 54 7.11 -2.23 -14.87
C ARG A 54 6.35 -3.26 -14.03
N GLN A 55 5.14 -2.91 -13.59
CA GLN A 55 4.26 -3.76 -12.78
C GLN A 55 3.02 -4.17 -13.58
N PRO A 56 2.35 -5.29 -13.23
CA PRO A 56 1.06 -5.61 -13.81
C PRO A 56 0.08 -4.44 -13.67
N MET A 57 -0.63 -4.09 -14.74
CA MET A 57 -1.76 -3.15 -14.70
C MET A 57 -3.01 -3.85 -14.13
N PHE A 58 -4.14 -3.14 -14.05
CA PHE A 58 -5.42 -3.67 -13.54
C PHE A 58 -5.90 -4.94 -14.25
N ASP A 59 -5.51 -5.14 -15.52
CA ASP A 59 -5.82 -6.33 -16.31
C ASP A 59 -4.81 -7.48 -16.10
N GLY A 60 -3.86 -7.32 -15.18
CA GLY A 60 -2.76 -8.24 -14.94
C GLY A 60 -1.65 -8.20 -16.00
N LYS A 61 -1.81 -7.41 -17.07
CA LYS A 61 -0.85 -7.33 -18.16
C LYS A 61 0.14 -6.19 -17.92
N LYS A 62 1.34 -6.34 -18.48
CA LYS A 62 2.37 -5.28 -18.46
C LYS A 62 2.36 -4.42 -19.72
N LEU A 63 1.55 -4.79 -20.71
CA LEU A 63 1.47 -4.14 -22.00
C LEU A 63 0.03 -4.13 -22.49
N LYS A 64 -0.43 -2.97 -22.95
CA LYS A 64 -1.73 -2.81 -23.63
C LYS A 64 -1.54 -1.98 -24.90
N HIS A 65 -2.11 -2.45 -26.00
CA HIS A 65 -2.21 -1.66 -27.22
C HIS A 65 -3.39 -0.71 -27.07
N LEU A 66 -3.17 0.56 -27.43
CA LEU A 66 -4.20 1.59 -27.35
C LEU A 66 -4.76 1.91 -28.73
N LYS A 67 -6.06 2.15 -28.75
CA LYS A 67 -6.69 2.85 -29.88
C LYS A 67 -6.37 4.36 -29.80
N PRO A 68 -6.39 5.10 -30.91
CA PRO A 68 -6.03 6.53 -30.93
C PRO A 68 -6.87 7.40 -29.98
N ASP A 69 -8.14 7.06 -29.80
CA ASP A 69 -9.10 7.71 -28.89
C ASP A 69 -8.74 7.50 -27.41
N GLU A 70 -8.13 6.38 -27.04
CA GLU A 70 -7.75 6.07 -25.65
C GLU A 70 -6.42 6.73 -25.23
N VAL A 71 -5.62 7.24 -26.18
CA VAL A 71 -4.24 7.69 -25.90
C VAL A 71 -4.19 8.83 -24.90
N GLU A 72 -5.07 9.81 -25.05
CA GLU A 72 -5.09 10.99 -24.18
C GLU A 72 -5.58 10.64 -22.76
N ASP A 73 -6.56 9.74 -22.63
CA ASP A 73 -7.02 9.26 -21.33
C ASP A 73 -5.90 8.55 -20.56
N TYR A 74 -5.15 7.68 -21.25
CA TYR A 74 -4.01 6.99 -20.66
C TYR A 74 -2.85 7.94 -20.36
N ARG A 75 -2.61 8.94 -21.21
CA ARG A 75 -1.60 9.98 -20.94
C ARG A 75 -1.94 10.73 -19.65
N ALA A 76 -3.17 11.21 -19.53
CA ALA A 76 -3.64 11.89 -18.32
C ALA A 76 -3.57 10.99 -17.07
N ALA A 77 -3.91 9.70 -17.19
CA ALA A 77 -3.81 8.75 -16.08
C ALA A 77 -2.36 8.48 -15.66
N ILE A 78 -1.43 8.41 -16.61
CA ILE A 78 0.01 8.26 -16.34
C ILE A 78 0.54 9.52 -15.64
N ASP A 79 0.17 10.70 -16.11
CA ASP A 79 0.62 11.96 -15.51
C ASP A 79 0.13 12.09 -14.06
N ARG A 80 -1.14 11.78 -13.80
CA ARG A 80 -1.68 11.67 -12.43
C ARG A 80 -0.91 10.67 -11.59
N GLY A 81 -0.60 9.50 -12.15
CA GLY A 81 0.15 8.46 -11.47
C GLY A 81 1.58 8.89 -11.12
N GLN A 82 2.25 9.63 -11.99
CA GLN A 82 3.58 10.19 -11.72
C GLN A 82 3.53 11.23 -10.61
N GLN A 83 2.53 12.12 -10.63
CA GLN A 83 2.33 13.11 -9.56
C GLN A 83 2.09 12.44 -8.21
N LEU A 84 1.19 11.44 -8.15
CA LEU A 84 0.94 10.69 -6.92
C LEU A 84 2.22 10.02 -6.40
N LYS A 85 3.00 9.41 -7.29
CA LYS A 85 4.26 8.78 -6.91
C LYS A 85 5.29 9.77 -6.35
N GLN A 86 5.32 11.00 -6.85
CA GLN A 86 6.18 12.06 -6.28
C GLN A 86 5.70 12.46 -4.89
N ILE A 87 4.39 12.64 -4.71
CA ILE A 87 3.79 12.97 -3.41
C ILE A 87 4.04 11.85 -2.40
N ASP A 88 3.82 10.59 -2.78
CA ASP A 88 4.06 9.43 -1.92
C ASP A 88 5.51 9.38 -1.42
N ARG A 89 6.48 9.68 -2.30
CA ARG A 89 7.91 9.79 -1.92
C ARG A 89 8.17 10.94 -0.95
N GLN A 90 7.53 12.09 -1.14
CA GLN A 90 7.68 13.23 -0.24
C GLN A 90 7.08 12.92 1.14
N ILE A 91 5.94 12.25 1.18
CA ILE A 91 5.32 11.78 2.43
C ILE A 91 6.27 10.82 3.15
N GLU A 92 6.83 9.84 2.45
CA GLU A 92 7.78 8.88 3.02
C GLU A 92 9.02 9.59 3.62
N GLN A 93 9.59 10.57 2.90
CA GLN A 93 10.72 11.35 3.40
C GLN A 93 10.38 12.16 4.66
N LEU A 94 9.21 12.82 4.69
CA LEU A 94 8.78 13.59 5.84
C LEU A 94 8.47 12.70 7.05
N GLN A 95 7.89 11.51 6.83
CA GLN A 95 7.66 10.52 7.87
C GLN A 95 8.98 10.03 8.47
N GLN A 96 9.98 9.73 7.64
CA GLN A 96 11.32 9.37 8.12
C GLN A 96 11.97 10.49 8.93
N GLN A 97 11.80 11.75 8.52
CA GLN A 97 12.31 12.90 9.29
C GLN A 97 11.63 13.04 10.65
N LEU A 98 10.31 12.84 10.72
CA LEU A 98 9.58 12.85 11.99
C LEU A 98 10.03 11.73 12.92
N GLU A 99 10.19 10.51 12.39
CA GLU A 99 10.65 9.35 13.17
C GLU A 99 12.04 9.60 13.76
N GLN A 100 12.96 10.19 12.99
CA GLN A 100 14.28 10.57 13.49
C GLN A 100 14.24 11.64 14.57
N LEU A 101 13.31 12.60 14.50
CA LEU A 101 13.17 13.65 15.52
C LEU A 101 12.59 13.11 16.82
N ILE A 102 11.59 12.22 16.73
CA ILE A 102 11.00 11.54 17.89
C ILE A 102 12.05 10.63 18.55
N GLY A 103 12.72 9.78 17.77
CA GLY A 103 13.75 8.87 18.28
C GLY A 103 14.95 9.59 18.93
N LYS A 104 15.31 10.79 18.46
CA LYS A 104 16.34 11.63 19.11
C LYS A 104 15.87 12.28 20.42
N THR A 105 14.58 12.58 20.53
CA THR A 105 14.00 13.15 21.75
C THR A 105 13.96 12.09 22.86
N ASP A 106 13.63 10.85 22.50
CA ASP A 106 13.60 9.71 23.44
C ASP A 106 15.01 9.18 23.77
N SER A 107 15.99 9.32 22.85
CA SER A 107 17.38 8.88 23.06
C SER A 107 18.24 9.82 23.93
N SER A 108 17.67 10.87 24.53
CA SER A 108 18.32 11.57 25.64
C SER A 108 18.25 10.78 26.97
N GLY A 109 17.48 9.69 26.99
CA GLY A 109 17.48 8.69 28.05
C GLY A 109 17.79 7.29 27.50
N SER A 110 18.99 6.80 27.81
CA SER A 110 19.39 5.38 27.76
C SER A 110 19.93 4.81 26.43
N LEU A 111 21.20 4.38 26.52
CA LEU A 111 21.90 3.50 25.58
C LEU A 111 21.15 2.17 25.37
N SER A 112 20.93 1.76 24.12
CA SER A 112 21.47 0.49 23.56
C SER A 112 20.92 0.10 22.17
N LYS A 113 21.78 0.18 21.14
CA LYS A 113 22.05 -0.76 20.02
C LYS A 113 20.92 -1.26 19.05
N PRO A 114 21.30 -1.73 17.83
CA PRO A 114 20.70 -1.26 16.57
C PRO A 114 19.95 -2.32 15.73
N HIS A 115 19.30 -1.83 14.67
CA HIS A 115 19.08 -2.47 13.36
C HIS A 115 17.97 -3.55 13.26
N GLN A 116 16.92 -3.26 12.47
CA GLN A 116 16.32 -4.22 11.55
C GLN A 116 15.43 -3.53 10.49
N THR A 117 15.80 -3.74 9.24
CA THR A 117 15.06 -3.41 8.02
C THR A 117 13.70 -4.14 7.99
N PRO A 118 12.57 -3.50 7.61
CA PRO A 118 11.34 -4.26 7.40
C PRO A 118 11.43 -5.07 6.10
N PRO A 119 11.05 -6.37 6.10
CA PRO A 119 10.91 -7.13 4.87
C PRO A 119 9.69 -6.61 4.09
N GLN A 120 9.84 -6.50 2.77
CA GLN A 120 8.75 -6.26 1.85
C GLN A 120 7.74 -7.41 1.95
N ASN A 121 6.56 -7.15 2.52
CA ASN A 121 5.45 -8.08 2.45
C ASN A 121 4.86 -8.06 1.04
N PRO A 122 4.69 -9.20 0.36
CA PRO A 122 3.88 -9.28 -0.85
C PRO A 122 2.42 -8.97 -0.48
N ILE A 123 1.86 -7.96 -1.13
CA ILE A 123 0.48 -7.53 -0.98
C ILE A 123 -0.44 -8.71 -1.34
N LEU A 124 -1.11 -9.27 -0.33
CA LEU A 124 -2.19 -10.23 -0.50
C LEU A 124 -3.36 -9.56 -1.23
N SER A 125 -3.81 -10.19 -2.31
CA SER A 125 -4.91 -9.74 -3.17
C SER A 125 -6.20 -9.45 -2.39
N THR A 126 -6.71 -8.23 -2.56
CA THR A 126 -7.97 -7.73 -2.00
C THR A 126 -9.23 -8.45 -2.49
N GLU A 127 -9.12 -9.32 -3.49
CA GLU A 127 -10.24 -10.08 -4.06
C GLU A 127 -10.87 -11.05 -3.05
N SER A 128 -10.09 -11.58 -2.09
CA SER A 128 -10.63 -12.47 -1.06
C SER A 128 -11.43 -11.72 0.01
N LEU A 129 -11.14 -10.45 0.27
CA LEU A 129 -11.86 -9.66 1.30
C LEU A 129 -13.18 -9.11 0.78
N GLN A 130 -13.24 -8.72 -0.50
CA GLN A 130 -14.49 -8.24 -1.12
C GLN A 130 -15.55 -9.34 -1.24
N LYS A 131 -15.15 -10.60 -1.46
CA LYS A 131 -16.08 -11.73 -1.52
C LYS A 131 -16.73 -12.06 -0.16
N SER A 132 -16.04 -11.79 0.95
CA SER A 132 -16.63 -11.93 2.30
C SER A 132 -17.54 -10.75 2.70
N LEU A 133 -17.34 -9.57 2.14
CA LEU A 133 -18.16 -8.38 2.43
C LEU A 133 -19.51 -8.36 1.70
N ALA A 134 -19.67 -9.15 0.64
CA ALA A 134 -20.92 -9.22 -0.13
C ALA A 134 -22.08 -9.96 0.58
N GLY A 135 -21.83 -10.56 1.75
CA GLY A 135 -22.82 -11.36 2.49
C GLY A 135 -23.26 -10.79 3.83
N GLN A 136 -22.70 -9.67 4.31
CA GLN A 136 -23.14 -9.06 5.56
C GLN A 136 -24.25 -8.03 5.31
N PRO A 137 -25.38 -8.11 6.03
CA PRO A 137 -26.36 -7.03 6.00
C PRO A 137 -25.68 -5.77 6.53
N GLN A 138 -25.48 -4.78 5.66
CA GLN A 138 -25.11 -3.44 6.07
C GLN A 138 -26.32 -2.86 6.80
N SER A 139 -26.42 -3.13 8.10
CA SER A 139 -27.32 -2.40 8.97
C SER A 139 -26.87 -0.95 8.89
N THR A 140 -27.66 -0.13 8.22
CA THR A 140 -27.50 1.32 8.25
C THR A 140 -27.86 1.74 9.67
N VAL A 141 -26.88 1.75 10.56
CA VAL A 141 -27.08 2.22 11.92
C VAL A 141 -27.17 3.74 11.84
N ARG A 142 -28.40 4.27 11.95
CA ARG A 142 -28.61 5.71 12.13
C ARG A 142 -28.33 6.03 13.60
N PHE A 143 -27.28 6.78 13.84
CA PHE A 143 -26.94 7.28 15.17
C PHE A 143 -27.70 8.58 15.42
N ASN A 144 -28.59 8.57 16.41
CA ASN A 144 -29.33 9.77 16.82
C ASN A 144 -28.62 10.52 17.96
N ASP A 145 -27.61 9.93 18.59
CA ASP A 145 -26.89 10.47 19.74
C ASP A 145 -25.36 10.31 19.59
N LEU A 146 -24.62 11.41 19.82
CA LEU A 146 -23.17 11.50 19.70
C LEU A 146 -22.47 10.63 20.75
N ALA A 147 -23.06 10.51 21.95
CA ALA A 147 -22.50 9.71 23.05
C ALA A 147 -22.50 8.21 22.73
N GLU A 148 -23.54 7.72 22.04
CA GLU A 148 -23.61 6.33 21.59
C GLU A 148 -22.60 6.04 20.48
N GLN A 149 -22.37 6.99 19.57
CA GLN A 149 -21.37 6.87 18.53
C GLN A 149 -19.95 6.78 19.11
N GLU A 150 -19.60 7.64 20.08
CA GLU A 150 -18.30 7.58 20.76
C GLU A 150 -18.10 6.25 21.50
N ARG A 151 -19.15 5.74 22.17
CA ARG A 151 -19.10 4.45 22.85
C ARG A 151 -18.82 3.30 21.89
N LEU A 152 -19.50 3.28 20.75
CA LEU A 152 -19.32 2.25 19.74
C LEU A 152 -17.94 2.31 19.07
N VAL A 153 -17.42 3.51 18.80
CA VAL A 153 -16.06 3.68 18.28
C VAL A 153 -15.03 3.14 19.27
N LYS A 154 -15.18 3.45 20.57
CA LYS A 154 -14.30 2.90 21.62
C LYS A 154 -14.37 1.38 21.70
N GLU A 155 -15.57 0.80 21.58
CA GLU A 155 -15.77 -0.64 21.59
C GLU A 155 -15.13 -1.32 20.37
N VAL A 156 -15.29 -0.74 19.18
CA VAL A 156 -14.66 -1.25 17.94
C VAL A 156 -13.14 -1.18 18.04
N LEU A 157 -12.59 -0.08 18.57
CA LEU A 157 -11.15 0.06 18.78
C LEU A 157 -10.61 -0.97 19.79
N ALA A 158 -11.32 -1.21 20.89
CA ALA A 158 -10.97 -2.22 21.87
C ALA A 158 -10.96 -3.63 21.27
N LYS A 159 -12.03 -4.03 20.57
CA LYS A 159 -12.11 -5.34 19.89
C LYS A 159 -11.06 -5.49 18.80
N SER A 160 -10.77 -4.42 18.05
CA SER A 160 -9.70 -4.43 17.05
C SER A 160 -8.33 -4.66 17.68
N GLN A 161 -8.10 -4.09 18.87
CA GLN A 161 -6.86 -4.29 19.61
C GLN A 161 -6.73 -5.71 20.14
N GLU A 162 -7.78 -6.26 20.74
CA GLU A 162 -7.83 -7.66 21.20
C GLU A 162 -7.54 -8.63 20.06
N LEU A 163 -8.12 -8.40 18.88
CA LEU A 163 -7.88 -9.21 17.68
C LEU A 163 -6.41 -9.15 17.25
N ARG A 164 -5.80 -7.95 17.23
CA ARG A 164 -4.38 -7.79 16.92
C ARG A 164 -3.49 -8.57 17.88
N ASP A 165 -3.81 -8.54 19.18
CA ASP A 165 -3.03 -9.24 20.20
C ASP A 165 -3.24 -10.76 20.15
N ALA A 166 -4.44 -11.23 19.81
CA ALA A 166 -4.71 -12.64 19.56
C ALA A 166 -3.92 -13.17 18.33
N ILE A 167 -3.88 -12.39 17.25
CA ILE A 167 -3.09 -12.73 16.05
C ILE A 167 -1.59 -12.79 16.40
N LYS A 168 -1.07 -11.80 17.13
CA LYS A 168 0.33 -11.82 17.59
C LYS A 168 0.65 -13.07 18.42
N LYS A 169 -0.23 -13.44 19.35
CA LYS A 169 -0.08 -14.68 20.15
C LYS A 169 -0.10 -15.94 19.27
N SER A 170 -1.03 -16.01 18.31
CA SER A 170 -1.12 -17.14 17.37
C SER A 170 0.15 -17.29 16.52
N LEU A 171 0.69 -16.18 16.01
CA LEU A 171 1.94 -16.17 15.24
C LEU A 171 3.14 -16.59 16.11
N ALA A 172 3.21 -16.16 17.36
CA ALA A 172 4.25 -16.59 18.29
C ALA A 172 4.20 -18.11 18.53
N VAL A 173 3.00 -18.68 18.72
CA VAL A 173 2.82 -20.14 18.87
C VAL A 173 3.22 -20.88 17.59
N SER A 174 2.81 -20.40 16.42
CA SER A 174 3.18 -20.97 15.13
C SER A 174 4.70 -20.98 14.91
N ASN A 175 5.38 -19.88 15.26
CA ASN A 175 6.84 -19.78 15.17
C ASN A 175 7.54 -20.73 16.15
N CYS A 176 7.05 -20.85 17.39
CA CYS A 176 7.56 -21.83 18.36
C CYS A 176 7.42 -23.28 17.85
N LEU A 177 6.29 -23.61 17.22
CA LEU A 177 6.07 -24.94 16.62
C LEU A 177 7.00 -25.17 15.42
N ARG A 178 7.19 -24.16 14.55
CA ARG A 178 8.11 -24.24 13.40
C ARG A 178 9.54 -24.50 13.85
N VAL A 179 10.01 -23.79 14.88
CA VAL A 179 11.34 -24.00 15.48
C VAL A 179 11.48 -25.43 16.05
N ARG A 180 10.45 -25.95 16.72
CA ARG A 180 10.44 -27.33 17.22
C ARG A 180 10.49 -28.37 16.09
N VAL A 181 9.71 -28.20 15.02
CA VAL A 181 9.70 -29.11 13.85
C VAL A 181 11.04 -29.11 13.13
N THR A 182 11.67 -27.94 12.95
CA THR A 182 13.02 -27.86 12.36
C THR A 182 14.08 -28.53 13.26
N ASN A 183 13.93 -28.47 14.58
CA ASN A 183 14.85 -29.09 15.52
C ASN A 183 14.72 -30.62 15.56
N VAL A 184 13.49 -31.16 15.40
CA VAL A 184 13.26 -32.60 15.23
C VAL A 184 13.87 -33.12 13.93
N ARG A 185 13.70 -32.39 12.82
CA ARG A 185 14.26 -32.76 11.50
C ARG A 185 15.79 -32.78 11.48
N ASN A 186 16.45 -31.92 12.24
CA ASN A 186 17.90 -31.91 12.37
C ASN A 186 18.45 -33.00 13.30
N ARG A 187 17.61 -33.67 14.10
CA ARG A 187 18.03 -34.78 14.99
C ARG A 187 17.92 -36.17 14.36
N HIS A 188 17.22 -36.34 13.24
CA HIS A 188 17.16 -37.60 12.50
C HIS A 188 17.18 -37.37 10.97
N PRO A 189 18.37 -37.33 10.34
CA PRO A 189 18.51 -37.10 8.90
C PRO A 189 18.29 -38.35 8.02
N GLY A 190 17.74 -39.44 8.55
CA GLY A 190 17.53 -40.67 7.77
C GLY A 190 16.21 -41.32 8.14
N LEU A 191 15.24 -41.21 7.24
CA LEU A 191 14.14 -42.14 6.97
C LEU A 191 13.36 -41.56 5.77
N GLN A 192 13.81 -41.93 4.56
CA GLN A 192 12.94 -42.03 3.39
C GLN A 192 12.21 -43.36 3.46
#